data_AF-A0A7X9XEY4-F1
#
_entry.id   AF-A0A7X9XEY4-F1
#
_cell.length_a   1.000
_cell.length_b   1.000
_cell.length_c   1.000
_cell.angle_alpha   90.00
_cell.angle_beta   90.00
_cell.angle_gamma   90.00
#
_symmetry.space_group_name_H-M   'P 1'
#
loop_
_entity.id
_entity.type
_entity.pdbx_description
1 polymer ?
#
loop_
_entity_poly.entity_id
_entity_poly.type
_entity_poly.pdbx_seq_one_letter_code
_entity_poly.pdbx_strand_id
1 'polypeptide(L)' 'MDNISTYSSAIIKMLMDVREISYFELKRHFEKNKIYPNAKEINSFDFNRELDKLEEMGIISQDEGLIIFEGI' A
#
# COMPACT_ATOMS: atom_id res chain seq x y z
N MET A 1 -5.84 -17.71 5.53
CA MET A 1 -4.76 -16.99 4.84
C MET A 1 -5.42 -15.76 4.27
N ASP A 2 -5.19 -14.60 4.88
CA ASP A 2 -5.73 -13.35 4.36
C ASP A 2 -5.18 -13.13 2.96
N ASN A 3 -6.08 -13.07 1.98
CA ASN A 3 -5.69 -12.86 0.60
C ASN A 3 -5.16 -11.43 0.47
N ILE A 4 -3.86 -11.29 0.20
CA ILE A 4 -3.24 -10.02 -0.18
C ILE A 4 -3.98 -9.49 -1.40
N SER A 5 -4.55 -8.29 -1.29
CA SER A 5 -5.29 -7.68 -2.39
C SER A 5 -4.32 -7.30 -3.52
N THR A 6 -4.86 -7.04 -4.72
CA THR A 6 -4.07 -6.47 -5.81
C THR A 6 -3.42 -5.14 -5.40
N TYR A 7 -4.07 -4.37 -4.52
CA TYR A 7 -3.57 -3.10 -4.00
C TYR A 7 -2.42 -3.29 -3.02
N SER A 8 -2.59 -4.16 -2.01
CA SER A 8 -1.52 -4.53 -1.09
C SER A 8 -0.30 -5.05 -1.85
N SER A 9 -0.51 -5.88 -2.87
CA SER A 9 0.56 -6.39 -3.74
C SER A 9 1.30 -5.27 -4.48
N ALA A 10 0.57 -4.26 -4.98
CA ALA A 10 1.17 -3.11 -5.65
C ALA A 10 1.97 -2.23 -4.67
N ILE A 11 1.46 -2.04 -3.45
CA ILE A 11 2.16 -1.30 -2.39
C ILE A 11 3.45 -2.02 -2.02
N ILE A 12 3.38 -3.33 -1.74
CA ILE A 12 4.55 -4.17 -1.43
C ILE A 12 5.58 -4.07 -2.53
N LYS A 13 5.18 -4.26 -3.80
CA LYS A 13 6.12 -4.25 -4.93
C LYS A 13 6.87 -2.92 -5.05
N MET A 14 6.17 -1.80 -4.83
CA MET A 14 6.79 -0.48 -4.84
C MET A 14 7.78 -0.35 -3.68
N LEU A 15 7.36 -0.71 -2.47
CA LEU A 15 8.14 -0.61 -1.24
C LEU A 15 9.37 -1.55 -1.22
N MET A 16 9.35 -2.67 -1.94
CA MET A 16 10.52 -3.54 -2.10
C MET A 16 11.71 -2.82 -2.75
N ASP A 17 11.44 -1.88 -3.67
CA ASP A 17 12.47 -1.15 -4.41
C ASP A 17 12.94 0.09 -3.63
N VAL A 18 12.01 0.91 -3.11
CA VAL A 18 12.36 2.17 -2.42
C VAL A 18 12.69 2.02 -0.95
N ARG A 19 12.27 0.91 -0.31
CA ARG A 19 12.38 0.60 1.14
C ARG A 19 11.64 1.53 2.08
N GLU A 20 11.56 2.82 1.76
CA GLU A 20 10.89 3.84 2.55
C GLU A 20 10.27 4.87 1.61
N ILE A 21 9.08 5.36 1.95
CA ILE A 21 8.41 6.43 1.20
C ILE A 21 7.47 7.20 2.12
N SER A 22 7.29 8.49 1.88
CA SER A 22 6.25 9.23 2.58
C SER A 22 4.85 8.75 2.17
N TYR A 23 3.92 8.76 3.13
CA TYR A 23 2.51 8.46 2.89
C TYR A 23 1.95 9.27 1.71
N PHE A 24 2.28 10.56 1.65
CA PHE A 24 1.78 11.47 0.61
C PHE A 24 2.32 11.11 -0.79
N GLU A 25 3.59 10.74 -0.89
CA GLU A 25 4.19 10.33 -2.17
C GLU A 25 3.62 9.00 -2.65
N LEU A 26 3.46 8.03 -1.74
CA LEU A 26 2.85 6.74 -2.05
C LEU A 26 1.40 6.92 -2.51
N LYS A 27 0.61 7.69 -1.77
CA LYS A 27 -0.78 7.99 -2.14
C LYS A 27 -0.87 8.68 -3.51
N ARG A 28 -0.04 9.71 -3.73
CA ARG A 28 0.02 10.44 -5.00
C ARG A 28 0.40 9.53 -6.17
N HIS A 29 1.31 8.58 -5.95
CA HIS A 29 1.69 7.61 -6.98
C HIS A 29 0.50 6.74 -7.40
N PHE A 30 -0.30 6.26 -6.44
CA PHE A 30 -1.49 5.43 -6.72
C PHE A 30 -2.61 6.21 -7.40
N GLU A 31 -2.85 7.45 -6.98
CA GLU A 31 -3.83 8.34 -7.62
C GLU A 31 -3.43 8.68 -9.07
N LYS A 32 -2.16 9.01 -9.30
CA LYS A 32 -1.66 9.42 -10.62
C LYS A 32 -1.65 8.27 -11.63
N ASN A 33 -1.23 7.08 -11.19
CA ASN A 33 -1.08 5.93 -12.08
C ASN A 33 -2.38 5.14 -12.29
N LYS A 34 -3.49 5.59 -11.68
CA LYS A 34 -4.79 4.92 -11.75
C LYS A 34 -4.65 3.42 -11.55
N ILE A 35 -3.93 3.02 -10.49
CA ILE A 35 -3.75 1.60 -10.14
C ILE A 35 -5.09 1.10 -9.61
N TYR A 36 -6.05 0.95 -10.51
CA TYR A 36 -7.43 0.58 -10.26
C TYR A 36 -7.74 -0.55 -11.25
N PRO A 37 -7.69 -1.82 -10.82
CA PRO A 37 -7.87 -2.95 -11.74
C PRO A 37 -9.29 -2.99 -12.31
N ASN A 38 -10.29 -2.46 -11.60
CA ASN A 38 -11.67 -2.38 -12.08
C ASN A 38 -12.49 -1.28 -11.40
N ALA A 39 -13.50 -0.74 -12.10
CA ALA A 39 -14.40 0.30 -11.58
C ALA A 39 -15.19 -0.11 -10.32
N LYS A 40 -15.43 -1.41 -10.12
CA LYS A 40 -16.02 -1.94 -8.88
C LYS A 40 -15.05 -1.84 -7.69
N GLU A 41 -13.76 -2.06 -7.92
CA GLU A 41 -12.74 -2.02 -6.88
C GLU A 41 -12.40 -0.58 -6.49
N ILE A 42 -12.52 0.37 -7.42
CA ILE A 42 -12.38 1.82 -7.15
C ILE A 42 -13.31 2.25 -6.00
N ASN A 43 -14.56 1.79 -6.01
CA ASN A 43 -15.55 2.18 -5.00
C ASN A 43 -15.34 1.51 -3.64
N SER A 44 -14.54 0.44 -3.58
CA SER A 44 -14.21 -0.29 -2.34
C SER A 44 -12.78 -0.07 -1.87
N PHE A 45 -11.98 0.69 -2.63
CA PHE A 45 -10.57 0.90 -2.33
C PHE A 45 -10.42 1.97 -1.25
N ASP A 46 -9.94 1.54 -0.10
CA ASP A 46 -9.53 2.40 0.99
C ASP A 46 -8.03 2.22 1.20
N PHE A 47 -7.25 3.20 0.73
CA PHE A 47 -5.79 3.19 0.79
C PHE A 47 -5.27 3.02 2.21
N ASN A 48 -5.89 3.69 3.19
CA ASN A 48 -5.47 3.61 4.59
C ASN A 48 -5.73 2.19 5.12
N ARG A 49 -6.90 1.62 4.81
CA ARG A 49 -7.23 0.26 5.20
C ARG A 49 -6.25 -0.78 4.64
N GLU A 50 -5.74 -0.57 3.42
CA GLU A 50 -4.74 -1.48 2.85
C GLU A 50 -3.37 -1.32 3.52
N LEU A 51 -2.99 -0.11 3.96
CA LEU A 51 -1.79 0.09 4.78
C LEU A 51 -1.93 -0.54 6.17
N ASP A 52 -3.06 -0.34 6.83
CA ASP A 52 -3.32 -0.91 8.16
C ASP A 52 -3.20 -2.44 8.13
N LYS A 53 -3.76 -3.09 7.10
CA LYS A 53 -3.60 -4.54 6.91
C LYS A 53 -2.14 -4.95 6.74
N LEU A 54 -1.38 -4.20 5.93
CA LEU A 54 0.03 -4.52 5.69
C LEU A 54 0.87 -4.36 6.97
N GLU A 55 0.52 -3.38 7.80
CA GLU A 55 1.13 -3.16 9.11
C GLU A 55 0.75 -4.26 10.11
N GLU A 56 -0.53 -4.64 10.16
CA GLU A 56 -1.01 -5.79 10.95
C GLU A 56 -0.31 -7.11 10.55
N MET A 57 0.03 -7.24 9.26
CA MET A 57 0.80 -8.38 8.74
C MET A 57 2.30 -8.29 9.02
N GLY A 58 2.79 -7.17 9.58
CA GLY A 58 4.21 -6.94 9.84
C GLY A 58 5.06 -6.69 8.60
N ILE A 59 4.43 -6.40 7.45
CA ILE A 59 5.12 -6.19 6.18
C ILE A 59 5.69 -4.77 6.08
N ILE A 60 4.96 -3.83 6.67
CA ILE A 60 5.34 -2.42 6.74
C ILE A 60 5.22 -1.92 8.17
N SER A 61 5.88 -0.81 8.47
CA SER A 61 5.62 0.01 9.66
C SER A 61 5.26 1.43 9.22
N GLN A 62 4.37 2.09 9.98
CA GLN A 62 3.98 3.47 9.75
C GLN A 62 4.51 4.35 10.89
N ASP A 63 5.48 5.22 10.60
CA ASP A 63 6.10 6.10 11.60
C ASP A 63 6.21 7.54 11.09
N GLU A 64 5.74 8.52 11.86
CA GLU A 64 5.75 9.96 11.54
C GLU A 64 5.33 10.32 10.09
N GLY A 65 4.43 9.55 9.47
CA GLY A 65 3.97 9.77 8.09
C GLY A 65 4.84 9.14 7.00
N LEU A 66 5.83 8.33 7.39
CA LEU A 66 6.61 7.44 6.55
C LEU A 66 6.03 6.04 6.55
N ILE A 67 6.15 5.36 5.42
CA ILE A 67 5.86 3.96 5.24
C ILE A 67 7.18 3.23 5.01
N ILE A 68 7.56 2.38 5.95
CA ILE A 68 8.84 1.66 5.93
C ILE A 68 8.57 0.19 5.64
N PHE A 69 9.34 -0.40 4.74
CA PHE A 69 9.25 -1.82 4.39
C PHE A 69 10.07 -2.67 5.35
N GLU A 70 9.38 -3.51 6.13
CA GLU A 70 10.01 -4.39 7.13
C GLU A 70 10.31 -5.79 6.56
N GLY A 71 9.59 -6.22 5.52
CA GLY A 71 9.80 -7.49 4.83
C GLY A 71 8.77 -8.57 5.15
N ILE A 72 9.06 -9.81 4.73
CA ILE A 72 8.38 -11.06 5.14
C ILE A 72 9.46 -11.99 5.69
#